data_AF-A0A2X2XMG5-F1
#
_entry.id   AF-A0A2X2XMG5-F1
#
_cell.length_a   1.000
_cell.length_b   1.000
_cell.length_c   1.000
_cell.angle_alpha   90.00
_cell.angle_beta   90.00
_cell.angle_gamma   90.00
#
_symmetry.space_group_name_H-M   'P 1'
#
loop_
_entity.id
_entity.type
_entity.pdbx_description
1 polymer ?
#
loop_
_entity_poly.entity_id
_entity_poly.type
_entity_poly.pdbx_seq_one_letter_code
_entity_poly.pdbx_strand_id
1 'polypeptide(L)'
;MKLKFKKMMLLSITTGTIFSLICCKKSIDSIEMNKNDKESIDHFEKKYFSNYNKSFIPDTDDDNLWKNDTLVVTKEDSARAFHTWSWQKYLHLTQNIKNSTNEKTQDGLPLFLDDSKNIFQITEYGEPVHHENKSPLKLFAFHQAGSDHPVLKSNTDFAGISEDYTVFYSIHMNKIMHDQMVKATYSAIEKVKKGITNISDSIEAYNNYSLELKAAWVDLNAIPKDKQKNYLIVNNVPQIKKAYLNTLDSLTRKNDYNNVNLIINNPLNYQNIPAVALVGLHIVGKVEGFPEMLWATFEGQDLAPDNLNNLTDLNSKQRHSFKSNTTNSQPIAKTEAHFLFFKKGELSATDSLNAIKFDASTRKGKIADKAYRKYPLGISQKKYDHPNNSEYRRHADLANELNKKALKKSEIKQYYNGNIWLAMLNSKESRNIDVYQQFNTGNLKLAGSPNATNITMETYHQNTTCFSCHGISNFSLDPKKDVQYRTLLNVSHIYGAYFADAYRKKDKSKNKILLNINDVTSLNELIKTQNEQKLEATFK
;
A
#
# COMPACT_ATOMS: atom_id res chain seq x y z
N MET A 1 -39.85 -23.14 63.14
CA MET A 1 -40.89 -23.09 62.09
C MET A 1 -40.40 -23.95 60.91
N LYS A 2 -41.12 -25.04 60.59
CA LYS A 2 -40.73 -26.14 59.66
C LYS A 2 -40.55 -25.61 58.22
N LEU A 3 -39.37 -25.75 57.61
CA LEU A 3 -38.86 -26.81 56.72
C LEU A 3 -39.69 -27.13 55.44
N LYS A 4 -39.09 -26.79 54.28
CA LYS A 4 -39.05 -27.47 52.95
C LYS A 4 -40.33 -28.15 52.43
N PHE A 5 -40.79 -27.74 51.24
CA PHE A 5 -41.55 -28.61 50.33
C PHE A 5 -40.88 -28.72 48.96
N LYS A 6 -40.84 -29.96 48.49
CA LYS A 6 -40.15 -30.51 47.31
C LYS A 6 -41.24 -31.12 46.42
N LYS A 7 -41.03 -31.01 45.10
CA LYS A 7 -41.22 -32.04 44.05
C LYS A 7 -42.62 -32.54 43.61
N MET A 8 -42.73 -32.59 42.27
CA MET A 8 -43.22 -33.68 41.40
C MET A 8 -44.71 -33.88 41.10
N MET A 9 -45.08 -33.69 39.83
CA MET A 9 -45.87 -34.61 38.95
C MET A 9 -45.89 -33.96 37.55
N LEU A 10 -45.44 -34.53 36.42
CA LEU A 10 -45.62 -35.82 35.73
C LEU A 10 -46.97 -35.97 34.97
N LEU A 11 -46.87 -35.84 33.64
CA LEU A 11 -47.56 -36.55 32.53
C LEU A 11 -49.10 -36.65 32.40
N SER A 12 -49.61 -36.14 31.26
CA SER A 12 -50.63 -36.74 30.37
C SER A 12 -50.75 -35.86 29.09
N ILE A 13 -50.30 -36.25 27.89
CA ILE A 13 -50.75 -37.25 26.88
C ILE A 13 -52.07 -36.88 26.16
N THR A 14 -51.94 -36.62 24.84
CA THR A 14 -52.92 -36.71 23.70
C THR A 14 -54.07 -35.70 23.67
N THR A 15 -54.48 -35.05 22.56
CA THR A 15 -54.63 -35.40 21.11
C THR A 15 -54.60 -34.09 20.25
N GLY A 16 -53.93 -34.02 19.08
CA GLY A 16 -54.50 -34.13 17.72
C GLY A 16 -55.62 -33.08 17.42
N THR A 17 -55.57 -32.14 16.48
CA THR A 17 -55.10 -32.18 15.07
C THR A 17 -55.13 -30.77 14.41
N ILE A 18 -54.08 -30.44 13.63
CA ILE A 18 -54.05 -29.77 12.31
C ILE A 18 -54.77 -28.39 12.10
N PHE A 19 -54.02 -27.29 12.00
CA PHE A 19 -53.74 -26.50 10.76
C PHE A 19 -53.03 -25.16 11.07
N SER A 20 -52.04 -24.83 10.25
CA SER A 20 -51.36 -23.51 10.08
C SER A 20 -50.31 -23.06 11.11
N LEU A 21 -49.07 -22.94 10.62
CA LEU A 21 -48.08 -21.87 10.84
C LEU A 21 -46.66 -22.43 10.84
N ILE A 22 -46.01 -22.29 9.69
CA ILE A 22 -44.58 -22.39 9.48
C ILE A 22 -43.93 -21.28 10.32
N CYS A 23 -43.27 -21.66 11.42
CA CYS A 23 -42.31 -20.80 12.12
C CYS A 23 -41.09 -21.63 12.49
N CYS A 24 -40.08 -21.55 11.62
CA CYS A 24 -38.71 -21.94 11.87
C CYS A 24 -38.10 -21.08 13.00
N LYS A 25 -37.39 -21.73 13.95
CA LYS A 25 -35.98 -21.47 14.30
C LYS A 25 -35.68 -21.91 15.72
N LYS A 26 -34.91 -22.99 15.85
CA LYS A 26 -33.73 -23.09 16.73
C LYS A 26 -33.03 -24.44 16.52
N SER A 27 -31.87 -24.42 15.88
CA SER A 27 -30.69 -25.12 16.38
C SER A 27 -29.55 -24.11 16.41
N ILE A 28 -28.92 -24.00 17.58
CA ILE A 28 -27.56 -23.52 17.71
C ILE A 28 -26.73 -24.75 17.35
N ASP A 29 -26.34 -24.86 16.09
CA ASP A 29 -25.29 -25.78 15.69
C ASP A 29 -23.97 -25.02 15.76
N SER A 30 -23.09 -25.46 16.65
CA SER A 30 -21.65 -25.22 16.50
C SER A 30 -21.25 -25.68 15.11
N ILE A 31 -20.68 -24.78 14.31
CA ILE A 31 -20.10 -25.15 13.01
C ILE A 31 -18.85 -25.97 13.31
N GLU A 32 -18.98 -27.29 13.39
CA GLU A 32 -17.86 -28.21 13.19
C GLU A 32 -17.39 -28.09 11.73
N MET A 33 -16.10 -27.84 11.54
CA MET A 33 -15.49 -27.84 10.21
C MET A 33 -15.65 -29.21 9.56
N ASN A 34 -16.10 -29.21 8.31
CA ASN A 34 -16.34 -30.43 7.55
C ASN A 34 -15.01 -31.11 7.24
N LYS A 35 -15.00 -32.45 7.10
CA LYS A 35 -13.87 -33.24 6.59
C LYS A 35 -13.34 -32.72 5.24
N ASN A 36 -14.17 -32.00 4.48
CA ASN A 36 -13.84 -31.29 3.23
C ASN A 36 -13.03 -29.98 3.43
N ASP A 37 -12.99 -29.39 4.63
CA ASP A 37 -12.11 -28.25 4.98
C ASP A 37 -10.64 -28.70 5.20
N LYS A 38 -10.40 -30.01 5.26
CA LYS A 38 -9.09 -30.67 5.43
C LYS A 38 -8.39 -31.00 4.10
N GLU A 39 -9.13 -31.25 3.02
CA GLU A 39 -8.59 -31.47 1.65
C GLU A 39 -8.37 -30.15 0.87
N SER A 40 -9.09 -29.08 1.24
CA SER A 40 -9.05 -27.79 0.53
C SER A 40 -7.86 -26.88 0.92
N ILE A 41 -7.17 -27.22 2.01
CA ILE A 41 -5.88 -26.64 2.45
C ILE A 41 -4.69 -27.35 1.78
N ASP A 42 -4.74 -28.67 1.58
CA ASP A 42 -3.68 -29.43 0.89
C ASP A 42 -3.44 -28.98 -0.57
N HIS A 43 -4.41 -28.31 -1.20
CA HIS A 43 -4.33 -27.74 -2.54
C HIS A 43 -3.74 -26.30 -2.59
N PHE A 44 -4.03 -25.47 -1.58
CA PHE A 44 -3.36 -24.18 -1.33
C PHE A 44 -1.85 -24.38 -1.49
N GLU A 45 -1.41 -25.38 -0.75
CA GLU A 45 -0.07 -25.84 -0.44
C GLU A 45 0.63 -26.53 -1.60
N LYS A 46 -0.11 -27.05 -2.58
CA LYS A 46 0.51 -27.64 -3.77
C LYS A 46 0.97 -26.59 -4.77
N LYS A 47 0.47 -25.34 -4.76
CA LYS A 47 0.62 -24.38 -5.87
C LYS A 47 1.14 -22.97 -5.57
N TYR A 48 0.94 -22.32 -4.41
CA TYR A 48 1.60 -20.99 -4.12
C TYR A 48 3.09 -20.97 -4.49
N PHE A 49 3.63 -22.17 -4.54
CA PHE A 49 4.99 -22.58 -4.45
C PHE A 49 5.37 -23.59 -5.56
N SER A 50 4.52 -23.90 -6.56
CA SER A 50 4.87 -24.88 -7.63
C SER A 50 4.57 -24.47 -9.10
N ASN A 51 3.73 -23.46 -9.35
CA ASN A 51 3.50 -22.90 -10.70
C ASN A 51 3.92 -21.41 -10.80
N TYR A 52 4.97 -21.01 -10.06
CA TYR A 52 5.92 -19.96 -10.50
C TYR A 52 6.66 -20.32 -11.81
N ASN A 53 6.24 -21.40 -12.48
CA ASN A 53 7.11 -22.35 -13.16
C ASN A 53 6.77 -22.55 -14.64
N LYS A 54 6.17 -21.57 -15.31
CA LYS A 54 6.24 -21.48 -16.79
C LYS A 54 6.60 -20.08 -17.26
N SER A 55 7.87 -19.77 -16.98
CA SER A 55 8.66 -18.61 -17.37
C SER A 55 8.37 -17.33 -16.60
N PHE A 56 9.42 -16.73 -16.03
CA PHE A 56 10.05 -15.56 -16.65
C PHE A 56 11.14 -14.99 -15.67
N ILE A 57 12.35 -15.54 -15.71
CA ILE A 57 13.49 -14.68 -16.01
C ILE A 57 13.81 -15.05 -17.45
N PRO A 58 13.33 -14.32 -18.47
CA PRO A 58 14.06 -14.34 -19.72
C PRO A 58 15.36 -13.64 -19.39
N ASP A 59 16.42 -14.27 -19.83
CA ASP A 59 17.69 -13.63 -20.06
C ASP A 59 17.63 -12.72 -21.31
N THR A 60 16.44 -12.16 -21.60
CA THR A 60 16.16 -11.44 -22.84
C THR A 60 15.26 -10.26 -22.54
N ASP A 61 15.52 -9.14 -23.21
CA ASP A 61 14.76 -7.87 -23.21
C ASP A 61 13.30 -8.01 -23.71
N ASP A 62 12.60 -9.08 -23.33
CA ASP A 62 11.29 -9.42 -23.85
C ASP A 62 10.19 -8.86 -22.94
N ASP A 63 9.41 -7.92 -23.49
CA ASP A 63 8.26 -7.21 -22.89
C ASP A 63 7.11 -8.15 -22.41
N ASN A 64 7.32 -9.47 -22.41
CA ASN A 64 6.32 -10.51 -22.20
C ASN A 64 6.26 -11.07 -20.76
N LEU A 65 7.03 -10.51 -19.80
CA LEU A 65 7.07 -10.93 -18.39
C LEU A 65 5.71 -11.12 -17.71
N TRP A 66 4.71 -10.36 -18.17
CA TRP A 66 3.41 -10.31 -17.53
C TRP A 66 2.32 -11.12 -18.25
N LYS A 67 2.57 -11.62 -19.48
CA LYS A 67 1.54 -12.27 -20.32
C LYS A 67 0.92 -13.53 -19.72
N ASN A 68 1.59 -14.19 -18.78
CA ASN A 68 1.15 -15.44 -18.15
C ASN A 68 0.51 -15.24 -16.76
N ASP A 69 0.30 -14.00 -16.31
CA ASP A 69 -0.28 -13.68 -14.99
C ASP A 69 -1.82 -13.68 -15.00
N THR A 70 -2.40 -14.58 -15.79
CA THR A 70 -3.84 -14.75 -15.95
C THR A 70 -4.38 -15.59 -14.81
N LEU A 71 -4.58 -14.96 -13.65
CA LEU A 71 -5.43 -15.54 -12.63
C LEU A 71 -6.87 -15.46 -13.14
N VAL A 72 -7.35 -16.52 -13.80
CA VAL A 72 -8.75 -16.64 -14.22
C VAL A 72 -9.59 -16.86 -12.98
N VAL A 73 -10.13 -15.77 -12.43
CA VAL A 73 -11.06 -15.82 -11.31
C VAL A 73 -12.41 -16.30 -11.82
N THR A 74 -12.84 -17.50 -11.43
CA THR A 74 -14.24 -17.90 -11.60
C THR A 74 -15.10 -17.18 -10.56
N LYS A 75 -16.32 -16.78 -10.95
CA LYS A 75 -17.21 -15.91 -10.15
C LYS A 75 -17.51 -16.40 -8.73
N GLU A 76 -17.43 -17.71 -8.47
CA GLU A 76 -17.84 -18.30 -7.18
C GLU A 76 -16.82 -18.09 -6.04
N ASP A 77 -15.55 -17.77 -6.34
CA ASP A 77 -14.49 -17.73 -5.32
C ASP A 77 -13.56 -16.49 -5.41
N SER A 78 -14.09 -15.34 -5.85
CA SER A 78 -13.33 -14.08 -6.01
C SER A 78 -12.57 -13.63 -4.75
N ALA A 79 -13.14 -13.83 -3.57
CA ALA A 79 -12.46 -13.59 -2.30
C ALA A 79 -11.14 -14.37 -2.19
N ARG A 80 -11.20 -15.69 -2.40
CA ARG A 80 -10.03 -16.58 -2.35
C ARG A 80 -9.01 -16.22 -3.41
N ALA A 81 -9.48 -15.95 -4.62
CA ALA A 81 -8.64 -15.63 -5.75
C ALA A 81 -7.84 -14.35 -5.55
N PHE A 82 -8.47 -13.26 -5.10
CA PHE A 82 -7.78 -11.98 -4.91
C PHE A 82 -6.81 -11.97 -3.75
N HIS A 83 -7.16 -12.63 -2.64
CA HIS A 83 -6.20 -12.76 -1.53
C HIS A 83 -5.01 -13.65 -1.91
N THR A 84 -5.22 -14.67 -2.76
CA THR A 84 -4.14 -15.50 -3.33
C THR A 84 -3.27 -14.72 -4.31
N TRP A 85 -3.88 -13.96 -5.21
CA TRP A 85 -3.19 -13.05 -6.14
C TRP A 85 -2.25 -12.10 -5.38
N SER A 86 -2.74 -11.54 -4.28
CA SER A 86 -1.99 -10.59 -3.45
C SER A 86 -0.68 -11.20 -2.96
N TRP A 87 -0.76 -12.41 -2.39
CA TRP A 87 0.43 -13.15 -1.96
C TRP A 87 1.33 -13.55 -3.11
N GLN A 88 0.78 -14.00 -4.23
CA GLN A 88 1.57 -14.36 -5.40
C GLN A 88 2.37 -13.16 -5.92
N LYS A 89 1.74 -11.98 -6.05
CA LYS A 89 2.44 -10.76 -6.46
C LYS A 89 3.53 -10.38 -5.46
N TYR A 90 3.23 -10.40 -4.16
CA TYR A 90 4.21 -10.11 -3.13
C TYR A 90 5.42 -11.05 -3.24
N LEU A 91 5.19 -12.36 -3.29
CA LEU A 91 6.24 -13.37 -3.42
C LEU A 91 7.10 -13.13 -4.68
N HIS A 92 6.49 -12.72 -5.79
CA HIS A 92 7.16 -12.61 -7.09
C HIS A 92 8.05 -11.38 -7.11
N LEU A 93 7.48 -10.27 -6.67
CA LEU A 93 8.16 -8.98 -6.65
C LEU A 93 9.29 -8.96 -5.61
N THR A 94 9.12 -9.69 -4.51
CA THR A 94 10.09 -9.72 -3.40
C THR A 94 11.07 -10.86 -3.46
N GLN A 95 11.01 -11.73 -4.48
CA GLN A 95 12.02 -12.78 -4.64
C GLN A 95 13.38 -12.13 -4.91
N ASN A 96 14.42 -12.67 -4.28
CA ASN A 96 15.77 -12.22 -4.52
C ASN A 96 16.25 -12.68 -5.90
N ILE A 97 16.85 -11.77 -6.65
CA ILE A 97 17.63 -12.08 -7.85
C ILE A 97 18.76 -13.02 -7.44
N LYS A 98 19.01 -14.05 -8.27
CA LYS A 98 20.09 -15.02 -8.10
C LYS A 98 20.86 -15.14 -9.41
N ASN A 99 22.17 -15.32 -9.30
CA ASN A 99 23.08 -15.53 -10.42
C ASN A 99 22.98 -14.41 -11.47
N SER A 100 22.87 -13.17 -11.03
CA SER A 100 22.86 -12.02 -11.92
C SER A 100 24.13 -11.99 -12.76
N THR A 101 23.97 -11.96 -14.09
CA THR A 101 25.03 -11.74 -15.07
C THR A 101 25.07 -10.28 -15.55
N ASN A 102 24.09 -9.46 -15.15
CA ASN A 102 23.96 -8.08 -15.58
C ASN A 102 24.56 -7.15 -14.52
N GLU A 103 25.51 -6.31 -14.93
CA GLU A 103 26.17 -5.38 -14.01
C GLU A 103 25.23 -4.34 -13.37
N LYS A 104 23.99 -4.22 -13.87
CA LYS A 104 22.94 -3.35 -13.31
C LYS A 104 22.11 -4.02 -12.21
N THR A 105 22.21 -5.34 -12.05
CA THR A 105 21.40 -6.11 -11.09
C THR A 105 22.29 -6.87 -10.14
N GLN A 106 22.05 -6.72 -8.84
CA GLN A 106 22.84 -7.37 -7.80
C GLN A 106 22.11 -8.59 -7.24
N ASP A 107 22.86 -9.67 -7.03
CA ASP A 107 22.37 -10.83 -6.30
C ASP A 107 21.83 -10.40 -4.94
N GLY A 108 20.66 -10.94 -4.57
CA GLY A 108 19.99 -10.61 -3.31
C GLY A 108 19.03 -9.43 -3.37
N LEU A 109 18.95 -8.67 -4.48
CA LEU A 109 17.94 -7.62 -4.63
C LEU A 109 16.54 -8.20 -4.86
N PRO A 110 15.48 -7.61 -4.29
CA PRO A 110 14.12 -7.88 -4.69
C PRO A 110 13.90 -7.61 -6.19
N LEU A 111 13.16 -8.48 -6.88
CA LEU A 111 12.87 -8.36 -8.32
C LEU A 111 12.27 -7.01 -8.71
N PHE A 112 11.44 -6.39 -7.87
CA PHE A 112 10.85 -5.10 -8.22
C PHE A 112 11.85 -3.93 -8.27
N LEU A 113 13.06 -4.13 -7.76
CA LEU A 113 14.17 -3.19 -7.86
C LEU A 113 15.13 -3.52 -9.02
N ASP A 114 14.80 -4.54 -9.83
CA ASP A 114 15.49 -4.87 -11.05
C ASP A 114 14.94 -4.03 -12.22
N ASP A 115 15.66 -2.97 -12.58
CA ASP A 115 15.27 -2.08 -13.68
C ASP A 115 15.25 -2.79 -15.06
N SER A 116 16.00 -3.89 -15.21
CA SER A 116 15.99 -4.73 -16.42
C SER A 116 14.68 -5.51 -16.60
N LYS A 117 13.85 -5.60 -15.55
CA LYS A 117 12.54 -6.26 -15.60
C LYS A 117 11.40 -5.32 -15.94
N ASN A 118 11.70 -4.16 -16.51
CA ASN A 118 10.73 -3.15 -16.91
C ASN A 118 9.87 -2.65 -15.72
N ILE A 119 10.39 -2.70 -14.50
CA ILE A 119 9.85 -2.03 -13.31
C ILE A 119 10.89 -1.00 -12.89
N PHE A 120 10.49 0.26 -12.78
CA PHE A 120 11.42 1.33 -12.41
C PHE A 120 10.80 2.27 -11.40
N GLN A 121 11.68 2.91 -10.62
CA GLN A 121 11.27 3.91 -9.66
C GLN A 121 10.78 5.16 -10.40
N ILE A 122 9.65 5.70 -9.96
CA ILE A 122 9.08 6.96 -10.43
C ILE A 122 8.96 7.94 -9.27
N THR A 123 8.92 9.23 -9.61
CA THR A 123 8.53 10.29 -8.68
C THR A 123 7.03 10.21 -8.37
N GLU A 124 6.59 10.97 -7.38
CA GLU A 124 5.16 11.14 -7.05
C GLU A 124 4.34 11.83 -8.17
N TYR A 125 5.02 12.31 -9.22
CA TYR A 125 4.43 12.89 -10.43
C TYR A 125 4.61 11.98 -11.65
N GLY A 126 5.02 10.72 -11.50
CA GLY A 126 5.10 9.76 -12.60
C GLY A 126 6.35 9.84 -13.49
N GLU A 127 7.25 10.79 -13.25
CA GLU A 127 8.53 10.88 -13.97
C GLU A 127 9.50 9.78 -13.50
N PRO A 128 10.21 9.07 -14.40
CA PRO A 128 11.25 8.11 -14.02
C PRO A 128 12.35 8.75 -13.17
N VAL A 129 12.78 8.05 -12.12
CA VAL A 129 13.89 8.49 -11.26
C VAL A 129 15.21 8.14 -11.92
N HIS A 130 16.12 9.11 -12.01
CA HIS A 130 17.48 8.85 -12.45
C HIS A 130 18.33 8.26 -11.32
N HIS A 131 18.91 7.09 -11.57
CA HIS A 131 19.78 6.38 -10.64
C HIS A 131 21.25 6.63 -10.98
N GLU A 132 22.02 7.12 -10.01
CA GLU A 132 23.47 7.29 -10.15
C GLU A 132 24.19 6.02 -9.71
N ASN A 133 25.36 5.75 -10.30
CA ASN A 133 26.26 4.66 -9.90
C ASN A 133 25.59 3.28 -9.80
N LYS A 134 24.56 3.03 -10.64
CA LYS A 134 23.81 1.77 -10.68
C LYS A 134 23.12 1.41 -9.34
N SER A 135 22.75 2.41 -8.52
CA SER A 135 21.97 2.15 -7.30
C SER A 135 20.54 1.69 -7.67
N PRO A 136 20.03 0.56 -7.15
CA PRO A 136 18.70 0.05 -7.46
C PRO A 136 17.56 0.85 -6.81
N LEU A 137 17.88 1.77 -5.91
CA LEU A 137 16.93 2.55 -5.11
C LEU A 137 17.48 3.94 -4.84
N LYS A 138 16.64 4.98 -4.88
CA LYS A 138 17.01 6.35 -4.51
C LYS A 138 15.92 6.96 -3.62
N LEU A 139 16.25 7.33 -2.38
CA LEU A 139 15.26 7.75 -1.38
C LEU A 139 15.19 9.27 -1.23
N PHE A 140 14.03 9.84 -1.51
CA PHE A 140 13.79 11.29 -1.38
C PHE A 140 12.35 11.65 -0.98
N ALA A 141 11.38 10.79 -1.23
CA ALA A 141 10.01 10.98 -0.76
C ALA A 141 9.89 10.46 0.68
N PHE A 142 9.24 11.21 1.57
CA PHE A 142 9.12 10.87 3.00
C PHE A 142 7.75 11.25 3.59
N HIS A 143 6.81 11.66 2.73
CA HIS A 143 5.45 11.99 3.14
C HIS A 143 4.54 10.77 3.06
N GLN A 144 3.79 10.55 4.14
CA GLN A 144 2.73 9.56 4.18
C GLN A 144 1.51 9.93 3.34
N ALA A 145 0.60 8.97 3.15
CA ALA A 145 -0.70 9.24 2.56
C ALA A 145 -1.44 10.33 3.34
N GLY A 146 -2.17 11.19 2.60
CA GLY A 146 -2.95 12.30 3.12
C GLY A 146 -2.55 13.66 2.56
N SER A 147 -3.49 14.62 2.58
CA SER A 147 -3.33 15.98 2.01
C SER A 147 -2.32 16.87 2.73
N ASP A 148 -1.98 16.48 3.95
CA ASP A 148 -1.23 17.31 4.85
C ASP A 148 0.27 16.95 4.84
N HIS A 149 0.66 15.80 4.28
CA HIS A 149 2.05 15.32 4.24
C HIS A 149 2.66 14.98 5.62
N PRO A 150 2.08 14.05 6.41
CA PRO A 150 2.68 13.67 7.68
C PRO A 150 3.97 12.87 7.47
N VAL A 151 4.86 12.90 8.47
CA VAL A 151 6.14 12.21 8.44
C VAL A 151 6.18 11.16 9.55
N LEU A 152 6.38 9.90 9.18
CA LEU A 152 6.56 8.80 10.11
C LEU A 152 8.04 8.63 10.47
N LYS A 153 8.28 8.35 11.74
CA LYS A 153 9.63 8.15 12.29
C LYS A 153 9.71 6.93 13.19
N SER A 154 10.90 6.34 13.28
CA SER A 154 11.17 5.22 14.16
C SER A 154 11.24 5.63 15.64
N ASN A 155 10.75 4.76 16.50
CA ASN A 155 10.97 4.77 17.94
C ASN A 155 12.41 4.38 18.26
N THR A 156 13.16 5.27 18.91
CA THR A 156 14.58 5.10 19.24
C THR A 156 14.85 3.92 20.20
N ASP A 157 13.92 3.66 21.12
CA ASP A 157 14.05 2.57 22.09
C ASP A 157 13.96 1.19 21.43
N PHE A 158 13.43 1.10 20.20
CA PHE A 158 13.31 -0.19 19.51
C PHE A 158 14.68 -0.80 19.24
N ALA A 159 15.62 0.00 18.73
CA ALA A 159 16.99 -0.41 18.44
C ALA A 159 18.02 0.06 19.49
N GLY A 160 17.58 0.78 20.53
CA GLY A 160 18.48 1.34 21.54
C GLY A 160 19.42 2.41 20.98
N ILE A 161 18.93 3.21 20.04
CA ILE A 161 19.67 4.27 19.33
C ILE A 161 19.34 5.65 19.91
N SER A 162 20.17 6.66 19.62
CA SER A 162 19.99 8.02 20.16
C SER A 162 19.13 8.94 19.29
N GLU A 163 19.03 8.66 17.99
CA GLU A 163 18.26 9.47 17.04
C GLU A 163 17.19 8.63 16.33
N ASP A 164 16.07 9.29 16.02
CA ASP A 164 15.01 8.70 15.21
C ASP A 164 15.40 8.68 13.73
N TYR A 165 14.86 7.71 12.99
CA TYR A 165 15.00 7.61 11.55
C TYR A 165 13.67 7.91 10.86
N THR A 166 13.72 8.77 9.85
CA THR A 166 12.59 9.04 8.97
C THR A 166 12.29 7.81 8.10
N VAL A 167 11.02 7.47 7.94
CA VAL A 167 10.58 6.48 6.95
C VAL A 167 10.50 7.15 5.58
N PHE A 168 11.24 6.61 4.62
CA PHE A 168 11.20 7.05 3.23
C PHE A 168 10.33 6.14 2.38
N TYR A 169 9.82 6.68 1.28
CA TYR A 169 8.98 5.98 0.33
C TYR A 169 9.62 5.98 -1.05
N SER A 170 9.40 4.90 -1.79
CA SER A 170 9.70 4.82 -3.21
C SER A 170 8.47 4.31 -3.94
N ILE A 171 8.14 4.92 -5.07
CA ILE A 171 7.05 4.48 -5.93
C ILE A 171 7.68 3.83 -7.14
N HIS A 172 7.17 2.67 -7.55
CA HIS A 172 7.65 1.94 -8.71
C HIS A 172 6.49 1.64 -9.65
N MET A 173 6.75 1.65 -10.93
CA MET A 173 5.75 1.38 -11.95
C MET A 173 6.36 0.52 -13.04
N ASN A 174 5.56 -0.39 -13.61
CA ASN A 174 6.04 -1.11 -14.78
C ASN A 174 5.85 -0.29 -16.06
N LYS A 175 6.71 -0.55 -17.05
CA LYS A 175 6.73 0.16 -18.33
C LYS A 175 5.37 0.18 -19.02
N ILE A 176 4.61 -0.92 -18.94
CA ILE A 176 3.27 -1.02 -19.53
C ILE A 176 2.33 0.04 -18.96
N MET A 177 2.22 0.12 -17.63
CA MET A 177 1.36 1.10 -16.97
C MET A 177 1.84 2.53 -17.23
N HIS A 178 3.15 2.75 -17.17
CA HIS A 178 3.74 4.06 -17.42
C HIS A 178 3.47 4.55 -18.85
N ASP A 179 3.72 3.74 -19.86
CA ASP A 179 3.50 4.12 -21.26
C ASP A 179 2.02 4.41 -21.54
N GLN A 180 1.10 3.66 -20.91
CA GLN A 180 -0.33 3.94 -20.97
C GLN A 180 -0.68 5.28 -20.32
N MET A 181 -0.16 5.56 -19.12
CA MET A 181 -0.33 6.84 -18.44
C MET A 181 0.18 7.99 -19.31
N VAL A 182 1.38 7.86 -19.89
CA VAL A 182 1.99 8.88 -20.76
C VAL A 182 1.13 9.11 -22.01
N LYS A 183 0.71 8.05 -22.70
CA LYS A 183 -0.12 8.13 -23.90
C LYS A 183 -1.47 8.78 -23.62
N ALA A 184 -2.16 8.34 -22.58
CA ALA A 184 -3.45 8.87 -22.15
C ALA A 184 -3.32 10.36 -21.78
N THR A 185 -2.26 10.72 -21.05
CA THR A 185 -1.95 12.11 -20.69
C THR A 185 -1.81 12.99 -21.92
N TYR A 186 -0.99 12.61 -22.90
CA TYR A 186 -0.79 13.44 -24.09
C TYR A 186 -2.04 13.52 -24.98
N SER A 187 -2.81 12.43 -25.07
CA SER A 187 -4.12 12.44 -25.74
C SER A 187 -5.07 13.47 -25.10
N ALA A 188 -5.17 13.44 -23.77
CA ALA A 188 -5.97 14.38 -23.01
C ALA A 188 -5.49 15.84 -23.17
N ILE A 189 -4.17 16.10 -23.16
CA ILE A 189 -3.61 17.44 -23.40
C ILE A 189 -4.03 17.98 -24.78
N GLU A 190 -4.03 17.16 -25.82
CA GLU A 190 -4.44 17.59 -27.16
C GLU A 190 -5.96 17.85 -27.24
N LYS A 191 -6.80 17.12 -26.49
CA LYS A 191 -8.23 17.42 -26.35
C LYS A 191 -8.45 18.77 -25.65
N VAL A 192 -7.76 19.03 -24.54
CA VAL A 192 -7.85 20.31 -23.79
C VAL A 192 -7.46 21.49 -24.67
N LYS A 193 -6.41 21.36 -25.48
CA LYS A 193 -5.99 22.42 -26.43
C LYS A 193 -7.03 22.74 -27.51
N LYS A 194 -7.90 21.79 -27.85
CA LYS A 194 -9.03 21.99 -28.76
C LYS A 194 -10.26 22.60 -28.07
N GLY A 195 -10.15 22.99 -26.80
CA GLY A 195 -11.23 23.58 -26.01
C GLY A 195 -12.14 22.56 -25.35
N ILE A 196 -11.79 21.27 -25.34
CA ILE A 196 -12.59 20.24 -24.66
C ILE A 196 -12.30 20.30 -23.17
N THR A 197 -13.29 20.73 -22.38
CA THR A 197 -13.17 20.91 -20.92
C THR A 197 -13.71 19.74 -20.11
N ASN A 198 -14.57 18.90 -20.69
CA ASN A 198 -15.12 17.70 -20.06
C ASN A 198 -14.70 16.48 -20.88
N ILE A 199 -13.68 15.76 -20.41
CA ILE A 199 -13.22 14.55 -21.07
C ILE A 199 -13.63 13.36 -20.20
N SER A 200 -14.51 12.50 -20.73
CA SER A 200 -14.95 11.27 -20.09
C SER A 200 -14.60 10.07 -20.96
N ASP A 201 -13.50 9.40 -20.64
CA ASP A 201 -13.07 8.21 -21.35
C ASP A 201 -13.31 6.99 -20.45
N SER A 202 -14.58 6.57 -20.31
CA SER A 202 -14.97 5.40 -19.50
C SER A 202 -14.38 4.07 -20.00
N ILE A 203 -13.88 4.04 -21.23
CA ILE A 203 -13.27 2.86 -21.87
C ILE A 203 -11.75 2.83 -21.62
N GLU A 204 -11.12 3.96 -21.26
CA GLU A 204 -9.68 4.01 -21.04
C GLU A 204 -9.35 3.41 -19.67
N ALA A 205 -8.95 2.14 -19.68
CA ALA A 205 -8.54 1.39 -18.51
C ALA A 205 -7.09 0.92 -18.64
N TYR A 206 -6.45 0.70 -17.50
CA TYR A 206 -5.14 0.07 -17.42
C TYR A 206 -5.17 -1.33 -18.06
N ASN A 207 -4.08 -1.68 -18.77
CA ASN A 207 -3.86 -3.01 -19.32
C ASN A 207 -3.83 -4.04 -18.17
N ASN A 208 -4.29 -5.28 -18.41
CA ASN A 208 -4.25 -6.41 -17.47
C ASN A 208 -2.89 -6.64 -16.80
N TYR A 209 -1.81 -6.11 -17.39
CA TYR A 209 -0.46 -6.22 -16.87
C TYR A 209 0.03 -4.99 -16.10
N SER A 210 -0.81 -3.98 -15.89
CA SER A 210 -0.40 -2.74 -15.21
C SER A 210 -0.09 -3.00 -13.75
N LEU A 211 1.02 -2.44 -13.29
CA LEU A 211 1.53 -2.59 -11.93
C LEU A 211 2.10 -1.26 -11.42
N GLU A 212 1.67 -0.90 -10.22
CA GLU A 212 2.22 0.17 -9.40
C GLU A 212 2.54 -0.38 -8.01
N LEU A 213 3.67 0.02 -7.46
CA LEU A 213 4.10 -0.33 -6.11
C LEU A 213 4.40 0.96 -5.35
N LYS A 214 4.08 0.96 -4.05
CA LYS A 214 4.65 1.92 -3.10
C LYS A 214 5.34 1.12 -2.03
N ALA A 215 6.62 1.41 -1.79
CA ALA A 215 7.45 0.73 -0.81
C ALA A 215 7.91 1.71 0.26
N ALA A 216 7.93 1.26 1.51
CA ALA A 216 8.37 2.04 2.67
C ALA A 216 9.68 1.46 3.22
N TRP A 217 10.64 2.34 3.48
CA TRP A 217 12.01 2.02 3.82
C TRP A 217 12.45 2.78 5.06
N VAL A 218 13.25 2.14 5.91
CA VAL A 218 13.92 2.77 7.04
C VAL A 218 15.39 2.40 7.04
N ASP A 219 16.25 3.26 7.58
CA ASP A 219 17.65 2.92 7.84
C ASP A 219 17.73 1.63 8.69
N LEU A 220 18.62 0.70 8.31
CA LEU A 220 18.74 -0.58 8.98
C LEU A 220 19.12 -0.45 10.47
N ASN A 221 19.78 0.65 10.86
CA ASN A 221 20.11 0.95 12.26
C ASN A 221 18.88 1.22 13.13
N ALA A 222 17.73 1.52 12.53
CA ALA A 222 16.47 1.60 13.24
C ALA A 222 15.96 0.23 13.71
N ILE A 223 16.60 -0.88 13.32
CA ILE A 223 16.16 -2.25 13.60
C ILE A 223 17.24 -2.99 14.41
N PRO A 224 16.88 -3.63 15.55
CA PRO A 224 17.79 -4.48 16.31
C PRO A 224 18.47 -5.55 15.47
N LYS A 225 19.77 -5.76 15.70
CA LYS A 225 20.59 -6.72 14.92
C LYS A 225 19.97 -8.12 14.85
N ASP A 226 19.39 -8.61 15.95
CA ASP A 226 18.75 -9.93 16.02
C ASP A 226 17.44 -10.04 15.22
N LYS A 227 16.82 -8.90 14.89
CA LYS A 227 15.58 -8.79 14.11
C LYS A 227 15.80 -8.47 12.64
N GLN A 228 16.97 -7.97 12.24
CA GLN A 228 17.24 -7.56 10.84
C GLN A 228 17.01 -8.69 9.82
N LYS A 229 17.24 -9.96 10.20
CA LYS A 229 16.95 -11.15 9.37
C LYS A 229 15.47 -11.30 8.95
N ASN A 230 14.57 -10.58 9.61
CA ASN A 230 13.14 -10.60 9.31
C ASN A 230 12.75 -9.59 8.22
N TYR A 231 13.71 -8.86 7.64
CA TYR A 231 13.45 -7.82 6.65
C TYR A 231 14.15 -8.12 5.32
N LEU A 232 13.62 -7.55 4.24
CA LEU A 232 14.35 -7.42 2.98
C LEU A 232 15.25 -6.20 3.11
N ILE A 233 16.53 -6.37 2.78
CA ILE A 233 17.57 -5.36 2.98
C ILE A 233 18.13 -4.97 1.62
N VAL A 234 18.27 -3.66 1.40
CA VAL A 234 18.94 -3.09 0.22
C VAL A 234 20.14 -2.29 0.71
N ASN A 235 21.31 -2.57 0.15
CA ASN A 235 22.56 -1.93 0.53
C ASN A 235 22.89 -0.74 -0.37
N ASN A 236 23.75 0.16 0.10
CA ASN A 236 24.31 1.28 -0.65
C ASN A 236 23.25 2.17 -1.31
N VAL A 237 22.35 2.73 -0.51
CA VAL A 237 21.20 3.49 -1.00
C VAL A 237 21.46 4.99 -0.88
N PRO A 238 21.48 5.75 -1.98
CA PRO A 238 21.44 7.20 -1.96
C PRO A 238 20.14 7.68 -1.31
N GLN A 239 20.27 8.41 -0.20
CA GLN A 239 19.16 9.07 0.48
C GLN A 239 19.41 10.57 0.51
N ILE A 240 18.36 11.37 0.28
CA ILE A 240 18.45 12.81 0.39
C ILE A 240 18.93 13.21 1.79
N LYS A 241 19.88 14.14 1.88
CA LYS A 241 20.43 14.60 3.17
C LYS A 241 19.34 15.26 4.01
N LYS A 242 19.41 15.06 5.33
CA LYS A 242 18.48 15.62 6.34
C LYS A 242 18.28 17.14 6.20
N ALA A 243 19.32 17.86 5.79
CA ALA A 243 19.28 19.31 5.56
C ALA A 243 18.27 19.76 4.49
N TYR A 244 17.89 18.90 3.54
CA TYR A 244 16.95 19.24 2.47
C TYR A 244 15.49 18.88 2.78
N LEU A 245 15.23 18.09 3.85
CA LEU A 245 13.87 17.61 4.12
C LEU A 245 12.88 18.74 4.35
N ASN A 246 13.25 19.76 5.15
CA ASN A 246 12.38 20.92 5.41
C ASN A 246 12.13 21.75 4.14
N THR A 247 13.16 21.90 3.29
CA THR A 247 13.04 22.63 2.02
C THR A 247 12.13 21.89 1.06
N LEU A 248 12.32 20.58 0.89
CA LEU A 248 11.46 19.74 0.07
C LEU A 248 10.01 19.78 0.56
N ASP A 249 9.77 19.63 1.85
CA ASP A 249 8.44 19.78 2.44
C ASP A 249 7.80 21.12 2.09
N SER A 250 8.52 22.22 2.29
CA SER A 250 8.01 23.56 1.98
C SER A 250 7.71 23.76 0.50
N LEU A 251 8.49 23.17 -0.40
CA LEU A 251 8.29 23.32 -1.85
C LEU A 251 7.13 22.45 -2.34
N THR A 252 7.03 21.20 -1.87
CA THR A 252 5.91 20.31 -2.16
C THR A 252 4.58 20.94 -1.73
N ARG A 253 4.51 21.54 -0.53
CA ARG A 253 3.31 22.27 -0.06
C ARG A 253 2.92 23.46 -0.92
N LYS A 254 3.90 24.14 -1.53
CA LYS A 254 3.67 25.25 -2.46
C LYS A 254 3.35 24.78 -3.88
N ASN A 255 3.30 23.46 -4.11
CA ASN A 255 3.23 22.85 -5.45
C ASN A 255 4.37 23.33 -6.38
N ASP A 256 5.54 23.65 -5.82
CA ASP A 256 6.70 24.16 -6.56
C ASP A 256 7.62 23.02 -7.03
N TYR A 257 7.06 22.21 -7.93
CA TYR A 257 7.68 20.97 -8.36
C TYR A 257 8.93 21.17 -9.23
N ASN A 258 9.12 22.35 -9.82
CA ASN A 258 10.37 22.65 -10.53
C ASN A 258 11.54 22.69 -9.55
N ASN A 259 11.38 23.37 -8.41
CA ASN A 259 12.41 23.44 -7.39
C ASN A 259 12.58 22.10 -6.65
N VAL A 260 11.50 21.34 -6.43
CA VAL A 260 11.61 19.95 -5.94
C VAL A 260 12.49 19.12 -6.89
N ASN A 261 12.20 19.16 -8.20
CA ASN A 261 12.95 18.42 -9.22
C ASN A 261 14.44 18.83 -9.26
N LEU A 262 14.75 20.12 -9.12
CA LEU A 262 16.14 20.59 -9.04
C LEU A 262 16.88 19.99 -7.84
N ILE A 263 16.22 19.84 -6.69
CA ILE A 263 16.84 19.28 -5.48
C ILE A 263 17.07 17.77 -5.63
N ILE A 264 16.06 17.01 -6.07
CA ILE A 264 16.14 15.54 -6.14
C ILE A 264 17.03 15.03 -7.28
N ASN A 265 17.23 15.84 -8.32
CA ASN A 265 18.11 15.50 -9.44
C ASN A 265 19.57 15.90 -9.21
N ASN A 266 19.89 16.61 -8.12
CA ASN A 266 21.28 16.97 -7.82
C ASN A 266 21.98 15.86 -7.00
N PRO A 267 22.97 15.13 -7.55
CA PRO A 267 23.74 14.10 -6.85
C PRO A 267 24.29 14.53 -5.49
N LEU A 268 24.76 15.78 -5.39
CA LEU A 268 25.45 16.29 -4.21
C LEU A 268 24.52 16.45 -3.01
N ASN A 269 23.20 16.40 -3.23
CA ASN A 269 22.20 16.49 -2.17
C ASN A 269 21.97 15.17 -1.45
N TYR A 270 22.60 14.08 -1.90
CA TYR A 270 22.43 12.74 -1.36
C TYR A 270 23.60 12.32 -0.48
N GLN A 271 23.31 11.49 0.51
CA GLN A 271 24.28 10.73 1.30
C GLN A 271 24.07 9.24 1.02
N ASN A 272 25.14 8.45 1.06
CA ASN A 272 25.02 7.00 0.95
C ASN A 272 24.64 6.40 2.29
N ILE A 273 23.51 5.69 2.33
CA ILE A 273 23.09 4.90 3.48
C ILE A 273 23.60 3.46 3.28
N PRO A 274 24.35 2.88 4.24
CA PRO A 274 24.91 1.55 4.09
C PRO A 274 23.85 0.49 3.79
N ALA A 275 22.71 0.54 4.48
CA ALA A 275 21.60 -0.38 4.25
C ALA A 275 20.27 0.19 4.74
N VAL A 276 19.20 -0.14 4.02
CA VAL A 276 17.81 0.15 4.40
C VAL A 276 16.98 -1.14 4.41
N ALA A 277 15.96 -1.18 5.24
CA ALA A 277 15.04 -2.30 5.37
C ALA A 277 13.65 -1.96 4.82
N LEU A 278 13.05 -2.87 4.06
CA LEU A 278 11.68 -2.76 3.58
C LEU A 278 10.70 -3.03 4.73
N VAL A 279 10.00 -1.99 5.18
CA VAL A 279 9.04 -2.08 6.29
C VAL A 279 7.59 -2.19 5.81
N GLY A 280 7.28 -1.81 4.57
CA GLY A 280 5.92 -1.97 4.04
C GLY A 280 5.87 -1.90 2.53
N LEU A 281 4.85 -2.54 1.94
CA LEU A 281 4.67 -2.61 0.50
C LEU A 281 3.19 -2.59 0.15
N HIS A 282 2.81 -1.63 -0.69
CA HIS A 282 1.55 -1.63 -1.42
C HIS A 282 1.79 -2.19 -2.81
N ILE A 283 0.90 -3.07 -3.24
CA ILE A 283 0.88 -3.65 -4.58
C ILE A 283 -0.46 -3.31 -5.20
N VAL A 284 -0.42 -2.55 -6.28
CA VAL A 284 -1.59 -2.08 -7.02
C VAL A 284 -1.49 -2.62 -8.42
N GLY A 285 -2.42 -3.48 -8.82
CA GLY A 285 -2.31 -4.17 -10.10
C GLY A 285 -3.65 -4.43 -10.77
N LYS A 286 -3.63 -4.49 -12.09
CA LYS A 286 -4.80 -4.89 -12.88
C LYS A 286 -4.96 -6.41 -12.84
N VAL A 287 -6.20 -6.89 -12.73
CA VAL A 287 -6.53 -8.32 -12.82
C VAL A 287 -7.43 -8.55 -14.03
N GLU A 288 -7.10 -9.56 -14.83
CA GLU A 288 -7.89 -9.93 -16.00
C GLU A 288 -9.33 -10.30 -15.62
N GLY A 289 -10.29 -9.82 -16.41
CA GLY A 289 -11.72 -10.08 -16.20
C GLY A 289 -12.41 -9.13 -15.21
N PHE A 290 -11.68 -8.21 -14.57
CA PHE A 290 -12.23 -7.18 -13.69
C PHE A 290 -11.99 -5.79 -14.25
N PRO A 291 -12.90 -4.81 -14.12
CA PRO A 291 -12.74 -3.45 -14.64
C PRO A 291 -11.85 -2.53 -13.77
N GLU A 292 -11.60 -2.88 -12.51
CA GLU A 292 -10.79 -2.11 -11.56
C GLU A 292 -9.35 -2.64 -11.36
N MET A 293 -8.53 -1.88 -10.63
CA MET A 293 -7.27 -2.35 -10.05
C MET A 293 -7.53 -2.95 -8.66
N LEU A 294 -6.79 -3.99 -8.31
CA LEU A 294 -6.74 -4.58 -6.98
C LEU A 294 -5.58 -3.98 -6.20
N TRP A 295 -5.84 -3.69 -4.93
CA TRP A 295 -4.83 -3.18 -4.01
C TRP A 295 -4.60 -4.16 -2.89
N ALA A 296 -3.34 -4.48 -2.64
CA ALA A 296 -2.91 -5.33 -1.55
C ALA A 296 -1.85 -4.61 -0.72
N THR A 297 -1.89 -4.78 0.59
CA THR A 297 -0.91 -4.16 1.49
C THR A 297 -0.25 -5.15 2.43
N PHE A 298 1.06 -5.00 2.58
CA PHE A 298 1.95 -5.84 3.33
C PHE A 298 2.81 -4.99 4.26
N GLU A 299 3.16 -5.54 5.42
CA GLU A 299 3.97 -4.85 6.40
C GLU A 299 4.87 -5.79 7.22
N GLY A 300 5.99 -5.26 7.72
CA GLY A 300 6.91 -5.98 8.59
C GLY A 300 6.28 -6.40 9.93
N GLN A 301 6.82 -7.45 10.54
CA GLN A 301 6.27 -8.06 11.76
C GLN A 301 6.39 -7.17 13.01
N ASP A 302 7.53 -6.50 13.19
CA ASP A 302 7.87 -5.77 14.43
C ASP A 302 7.63 -4.25 14.34
N LEU A 303 6.60 -3.81 13.62
CA LEU A 303 6.38 -2.38 13.37
C LEU A 303 5.57 -1.65 14.44
N ALA A 304 4.55 -2.29 14.99
CA ALA A 304 3.62 -1.70 15.95
C ALA A 304 2.81 -2.83 16.62
N PRO A 305 2.08 -2.58 17.72
CA PRO A 305 1.02 -3.47 18.18
C PRO A 305 -0.26 -3.29 17.36
N ASP A 306 -1.14 -4.29 17.41
CA ASP A 306 -2.51 -4.16 16.89
C ASP A 306 -3.44 -3.60 17.97
N ASN A 307 -4.59 -3.10 17.53
CA ASN A 307 -5.69 -2.73 18.40
C ASN A 307 -6.24 -3.96 19.13
N LEU A 308 -6.27 -3.90 20.46
CA LEU A 308 -6.78 -4.94 21.35
C LEU A 308 -8.23 -5.30 21.08
N ASN A 309 -9.06 -4.35 20.63
CA ASN A 309 -10.45 -4.61 20.26
C ASN A 309 -10.60 -5.38 18.94
N ASN A 310 -9.49 -5.67 18.24
CA ASN A 310 -9.46 -6.46 17.01
C ASN A 310 -8.57 -7.72 17.13
N LEU A 311 -8.09 -8.08 18.33
CA LEU A 311 -7.22 -9.24 18.54
C LEU A 311 -7.68 -10.15 19.69
N THR A 312 -7.38 -11.45 19.56
CA THR A 312 -7.09 -12.34 20.69
C THR A 312 -5.57 -12.49 20.78
N ASP A 313 -5.06 -12.34 22.00
CA ASP A 313 -3.67 -12.56 22.42
C ASP A 313 -2.59 -11.57 21.90
N LEU A 314 -2.01 -10.85 22.86
CA LEU A 314 -0.97 -9.83 22.69
C LEU A 314 0.44 -10.39 22.47
N ASN A 315 0.65 -11.70 22.61
CA ASN A 315 1.99 -12.25 22.80
C ASN A 315 2.46 -13.29 21.79
N SER A 316 1.74 -13.52 20.69
CA SER A 316 2.16 -14.55 19.73
C SER A 316 2.42 -13.96 18.34
N LYS A 317 3.40 -14.53 17.66
CA LYS A 317 3.78 -14.32 16.25
C LYS A 317 2.66 -14.68 15.25
N GLN A 318 1.40 -14.56 15.67
CA GLN A 318 0.18 -15.05 15.04
C GLN A 318 -0.95 -14.09 15.44
N ARG A 319 -1.55 -13.41 14.46
CA ARG A 319 -2.79 -12.64 14.65
C ARG A 319 -3.91 -13.62 14.97
N HIS A 320 -4.17 -13.88 16.24
CA HIS A 320 -5.25 -14.76 16.64
C HIS A 320 -6.58 -13.97 16.63
N SER A 321 -7.58 -14.62 16.04
CA SER A 321 -9.04 -14.42 16.12
C SER A 321 -9.57 -13.10 16.70
N PHE A 322 -10.50 -12.44 15.99
CA PHE A 322 -11.27 -11.33 16.53
C PHE A 322 -12.08 -11.78 17.77
N LYS A 323 -11.90 -11.15 18.94
CA LYS A 323 -12.88 -11.22 20.04
C LYS A 323 -13.39 -9.82 20.36
N SER A 324 -14.70 -9.72 20.55
CA SER A 324 -15.36 -8.52 21.07
C SER A 324 -14.85 -8.21 22.47
N ASN A 325 -14.18 -7.07 22.63
CA ASN A 325 -13.92 -6.49 23.93
C ASN A 325 -15.07 -5.52 24.25
N THR A 326 -15.86 -5.84 25.27
CA THR A 326 -17.15 -5.19 25.55
C THR A 326 -17.06 -4.03 26.55
N THR A 327 -15.86 -3.62 26.96
CA THR A 327 -15.70 -2.58 27.98
C THR A 327 -14.87 -1.40 27.46
N ASN A 328 -15.47 -0.20 27.43
CA ASN A 328 -14.84 1.06 26.99
C ASN A 328 -13.67 1.53 27.89
N SER A 329 -13.32 0.75 28.92
CA SER A 329 -12.27 1.03 29.91
C SER A 329 -10.96 0.28 29.67
N GLN A 330 -10.88 -0.59 28.67
CA GLN A 330 -9.66 -1.36 28.37
C GLN A 330 -8.69 -0.58 27.47
N PRO A 331 -7.36 -0.79 27.62
CA PRO A 331 -6.38 -0.16 26.75
C PRO A 331 -6.62 -0.56 25.29
N ILE A 332 -6.41 0.39 24.37
CA ILE A 332 -6.66 0.17 22.94
C ILE A 332 -5.48 -0.51 22.27
N ALA A 333 -4.26 -0.28 22.77
CA ALA A 333 -3.06 -1.03 22.41
C ALA A 333 -2.14 -1.11 23.63
N LYS A 334 -1.55 -2.28 23.86
CA LYS A 334 -0.62 -2.52 24.98
C LYS A 334 0.47 -3.49 24.54
N THR A 335 1.70 -3.26 24.97
CA THR A 335 2.80 -4.20 24.78
C THR A 335 3.90 -3.99 25.81
N GLU A 336 4.57 -5.08 26.17
CA GLU A 336 5.76 -5.05 27.03
C GLU A 336 7.07 -4.94 26.23
N ALA A 337 6.99 -4.99 24.89
CA ALA A 337 8.12 -4.86 23.98
C ALA A 337 8.07 -3.53 23.21
N HIS A 338 9.24 -3.04 22.82
CA HIS A 338 9.33 -1.96 21.85
C HIS A 338 9.09 -2.51 20.44
N PHE A 339 8.40 -1.73 19.62
CA PHE A 339 8.26 -1.90 18.18
C PHE A 339 8.86 -0.70 17.45
N LEU A 340 9.07 -0.82 16.14
CA LEU A 340 9.66 0.22 15.32
C LEU A 340 8.91 1.56 15.40
N PHE A 341 7.59 1.57 15.55
CA PHE A 341 6.79 2.80 15.66
C PHE A 341 5.99 2.92 16.97
N PHE A 342 6.24 2.00 17.92
CA PHE A 342 5.56 1.99 19.21
C PHE A 342 6.53 1.69 20.35
N LYS A 343 6.73 2.65 21.24
CA LYS A 343 7.45 2.49 22.50
C LYS A 343 6.58 1.71 23.47
N LYS A 344 7.18 0.73 24.17
CA LYS A 344 6.47 -0.15 25.11
C LYS A 344 5.55 0.59 26.08
N GLY A 345 4.55 -0.10 26.59
CA GLY A 345 3.51 0.42 27.47
C GLY A 345 2.12 0.31 26.85
N GLU A 346 1.18 1.07 27.39
CA GLU A 346 -0.23 1.01 27.03
C GLU A 346 -0.78 2.37 26.60
N LEU A 347 -1.85 2.35 25.80
CA LEU A 347 -2.62 3.52 25.40
C LEU A 347 -3.97 3.54 26.12
N SER A 348 -4.27 4.69 26.73
CA SER A 348 -5.62 5.00 27.19
C SER A 348 -6.60 5.10 26.02
N ALA A 349 -7.90 5.05 26.31
CA ALA A 349 -8.93 5.24 25.29
C ALA A 349 -8.80 6.60 24.58
N THR A 350 -8.50 7.67 25.32
CA THR A 350 -8.31 9.03 24.78
C THR A 350 -7.07 9.13 23.92
N ASP A 351 -5.94 8.57 24.38
CA ASP A 351 -4.66 8.65 23.66
C ASP A 351 -4.69 7.84 22.36
N SER A 352 -5.49 6.77 22.31
CA SER A 352 -5.62 5.94 21.11
C SER A 352 -6.01 6.75 19.86
N LEU A 353 -6.92 7.70 19.97
CA LEU A 353 -7.33 8.51 18.82
C LEU A 353 -6.22 9.47 18.37
N ASN A 354 -5.38 9.93 19.29
CA ASN A 354 -4.28 10.85 18.98
C ASN A 354 -3.03 10.10 18.49
N ALA A 355 -2.82 8.87 18.94
CA ALA A 355 -1.69 8.02 18.55
C ALA A 355 -1.66 7.67 17.05
N ILE A 356 -2.82 7.70 16.39
CA ILE A 356 -2.98 7.54 14.93
C ILE A 356 -3.42 8.85 14.26
N LYS A 357 -3.05 10.00 14.82
CA LYS A 357 -3.18 11.32 14.19
C LYS A 357 -1.82 12.01 14.19
N PHE A 358 -1.66 12.99 13.30
CA PHE A 358 -0.52 13.89 13.30
C PHE A 358 -0.92 15.29 13.75
N ASP A 359 0.06 16.06 14.19
CA ASP A 359 -0.05 17.48 14.41
C ASP A 359 0.25 18.22 13.10
N ALA A 360 -0.70 19.02 12.61
CA ALA A 360 -0.58 19.63 11.29
C ALA A 360 0.54 20.69 11.20
N SER A 361 0.95 21.27 12.34
CA SER A 361 2.03 22.27 12.40
C SER A 361 3.40 21.62 12.38
N THR A 362 3.58 20.53 13.13
CA THR A 362 4.87 19.83 13.26
C THR A 362 5.03 18.68 12.26
N ARG A 363 3.95 18.23 11.63
CA ARG A 363 3.85 17.07 10.72
C ARG A 363 4.12 15.71 11.36
N LYS A 364 4.37 15.67 12.67
CA LYS A 364 4.69 14.46 13.44
C LYS A 364 3.43 13.88 14.07
N GLY A 365 3.50 12.62 14.49
CA GLY A 365 2.44 12.02 15.30
C GLY A 365 2.10 12.87 16.53
N LYS A 366 0.81 13.05 16.83
CA LYS A 366 0.38 13.82 18.02
C LYS A 366 0.88 13.20 19.32
N ILE A 367 1.06 11.88 19.30
CA ILE A 367 1.76 11.15 20.35
C ILE A 367 2.95 10.46 19.67
N ALA A 368 4.15 10.88 20.05
CA ALA A 368 5.38 10.29 19.55
C ALA A 368 5.47 8.81 19.94
N ASP A 369 6.01 7.99 19.04
CA ASP A 369 6.31 6.57 19.29
C ASP A 369 5.12 5.76 19.84
N LYS A 370 3.90 6.06 19.40
CA LYS A 370 2.70 5.34 19.86
C LYS A 370 1.80 4.87 18.71
N ALA A 371 2.29 4.87 17.48
CA ALA A 371 1.53 4.40 16.34
C ALA A 371 1.15 2.91 16.52
N TYR A 372 -0.13 2.58 16.32
CA TYR A 372 -0.65 1.22 16.40
C TYR A 372 -1.56 0.91 15.21
N ARG A 373 -1.78 -0.37 14.94
CA ARG A 373 -2.64 -0.82 13.84
C ARG A 373 -4.07 -0.93 14.29
N LYS A 374 -4.91 -0.04 13.75
CA LYS A 374 -6.33 -0.04 14.04
C LYS A 374 -7.04 -1.22 13.42
N TYR A 375 -6.73 -1.60 12.18
CA TYR A 375 -7.43 -2.66 11.44
C TYR A 375 -6.43 -3.67 10.86
N PRO A 376 -5.90 -4.58 11.67
CA PRO A 376 -4.83 -5.51 11.24
C PRO A 376 -5.18 -6.33 9.99
N LEU A 377 -6.43 -6.81 9.88
CA LEU A 377 -6.91 -7.57 8.72
C LEU A 377 -7.80 -6.72 7.79
N GLY A 378 -7.60 -5.41 7.82
CA GLY A 378 -8.32 -4.44 6.99
C GLY A 378 -9.83 -4.42 7.19
N ILE A 379 -10.32 -4.93 8.32
CA ILE A 379 -11.73 -5.02 8.69
C ILE A 379 -11.89 -4.60 10.15
N SER A 380 -12.88 -3.74 10.42
CA SER A 380 -13.26 -3.37 11.79
C SER A 380 -14.01 -4.49 12.51
N GLN A 381 -13.82 -4.65 13.82
CA GLN A 381 -14.60 -5.57 14.67
C GLN A 381 -16.12 -5.46 14.43
N LYS A 382 -16.67 -4.23 14.37
CA LYS A 382 -18.10 -4.00 14.10
C LYS A 382 -18.56 -4.64 12.79
N LYS A 383 -17.74 -4.55 11.73
CA LYS A 383 -18.04 -5.18 10.44
C LYS A 383 -17.89 -6.69 10.51
N TYR A 384 -16.86 -7.18 11.21
CA TYR A 384 -16.60 -8.60 11.40
C TYR A 384 -17.77 -9.28 12.13
N ASP A 385 -18.22 -8.72 13.25
CA ASP A 385 -19.23 -9.35 14.12
C ASP A 385 -20.67 -9.26 13.61
N HIS A 386 -20.96 -8.33 12.71
CA HIS A 386 -22.33 -8.09 12.28
C HIS A 386 -22.90 -9.32 11.54
N PRO A 387 -24.08 -9.84 11.91
CA PRO A 387 -24.62 -11.10 11.39
C PRO A 387 -24.87 -11.08 9.87
N ASN A 388 -25.16 -9.90 9.30
CA ASN A 388 -25.38 -9.75 7.87
C ASN A 388 -24.09 -9.46 7.06
N ASN A 389 -22.92 -9.53 7.70
CA ASN A 389 -21.63 -9.20 7.09
C ASN A 389 -20.73 -10.44 6.91
N SER A 390 -21.32 -11.59 6.57
CA SER A 390 -20.58 -12.85 6.38
C SER A 390 -19.41 -12.74 5.40
N GLU A 391 -19.56 -11.93 4.34
CA GLU A 391 -18.49 -11.70 3.35
C GLU A 391 -17.28 -10.98 3.93
N TYR A 392 -17.47 -9.95 4.77
CA TYR A 392 -16.35 -9.30 5.44
C TYR A 392 -15.66 -10.26 6.40
N ARG A 393 -16.44 -11.04 7.18
CA ARG A 393 -15.89 -12.08 8.05
C ARG A 393 -15.02 -13.07 7.26
N ARG A 394 -15.55 -13.55 6.13
CA ARG A 394 -14.85 -14.44 5.18
C ARG A 394 -13.52 -13.86 4.68
N HIS A 395 -13.47 -12.58 4.30
CA HIS A 395 -12.23 -11.95 3.85
C HIS A 395 -11.18 -11.85 4.97
N ALA A 396 -11.60 -11.50 6.19
CA ALA A 396 -10.73 -11.43 7.35
C ALA A 396 -10.17 -12.81 7.71
N ASP A 397 -11.03 -13.82 7.77
CA ASP A 397 -10.65 -15.19 8.11
C ASP A 397 -9.66 -15.76 7.08
N LEU A 398 -9.91 -15.52 5.79
CA LEU A 398 -9.02 -15.90 4.71
C LEU A 398 -7.67 -15.17 4.78
N ALA A 399 -7.66 -13.84 4.93
CA ALA A 399 -6.40 -13.10 5.10
C ALA A 399 -5.57 -13.63 6.27
N ASN A 400 -6.23 -13.98 7.38
CA ASN A 400 -5.57 -14.59 8.54
C ASN A 400 -5.04 -16.00 8.24
N GLU A 401 -5.84 -16.85 7.62
CA GLU A 401 -5.45 -18.21 7.21
C GLU A 401 -4.20 -18.17 6.32
N LEU A 402 -4.19 -17.26 5.33
CA LEU A 402 -3.07 -17.02 4.43
C LEU A 402 -1.80 -16.63 5.17
N ASN A 403 -1.89 -15.66 6.07
CA ASN A 403 -0.78 -15.24 6.92
C ASN A 403 -0.23 -16.42 7.72
N LYS A 404 -1.09 -17.19 8.40
CA LYS A 404 -0.68 -18.36 9.21
C LYS A 404 0.09 -19.39 8.38
N LYS A 405 -0.23 -19.53 7.09
CA LYS A 405 0.47 -20.45 6.19
C LYS A 405 1.78 -19.86 5.66
N ALA A 406 1.74 -18.62 5.15
CA ALA A 406 2.89 -17.96 4.56
C ALA A 406 4.01 -17.71 5.60
N LEU A 407 3.66 -17.21 6.79
CA LEU A 407 4.63 -16.82 7.83
C LEU A 407 5.36 -18.00 8.50
N LYS A 408 4.99 -19.25 8.19
CA LYS A 408 5.78 -20.43 8.58
C LYS A 408 7.09 -20.55 7.79
N LYS A 409 7.23 -19.80 6.70
CA LYS A 409 8.39 -19.82 5.81
C LYS A 409 9.33 -18.66 6.15
N SER A 410 10.60 -18.95 6.35
CA SER A 410 11.59 -17.98 6.82
C SER A 410 11.94 -16.92 5.77
N GLU A 411 11.66 -17.20 4.50
CA GLU A 411 11.83 -16.32 3.34
C GLU A 411 10.81 -15.18 3.35
N ILE A 412 9.67 -15.36 4.02
CA ILE A 412 8.59 -14.37 4.08
C ILE A 412 8.89 -13.34 5.15
N LYS A 413 9.16 -12.12 4.71
CA LYS A 413 9.62 -10.99 5.56
C LYS A 413 8.49 -10.06 6.01
N GLN A 414 7.34 -10.10 5.34
CA GLN A 414 6.17 -9.29 5.68
C GLN A 414 4.95 -10.17 5.84
N TYR A 415 3.97 -9.67 6.57
CA TYR A 415 2.63 -10.24 6.58
C TYR A 415 1.68 -9.35 5.80
N TYR A 416 0.51 -9.91 5.54
CA TYR A 416 -0.52 -9.35 4.69
C TYR A 416 -1.67 -8.75 5.52
N ASN A 417 -2.05 -7.51 5.24
CA ASN A 417 -3.13 -6.82 5.96
C ASN A 417 -4.50 -7.01 5.31
N GLY A 418 -4.52 -7.43 4.05
CA GLY A 418 -5.73 -7.50 3.24
C GLY A 418 -5.58 -6.76 1.93
N ASN A 419 -6.64 -6.88 1.14
CA ASN A 419 -6.78 -6.26 -0.15
C ASN A 419 -8.14 -5.59 -0.28
N ILE A 420 -8.26 -4.65 -1.21
CA ILE A 420 -9.49 -3.91 -1.45
C ILE A 420 -9.66 -3.67 -2.95
N TRP A 421 -10.90 -3.74 -3.42
CA TRP A 421 -11.27 -3.45 -4.80
C TRP A 421 -12.70 -2.91 -4.87
N LEU A 422 -13.04 -2.37 -6.03
CA LEU A 422 -14.39 -1.94 -6.36
C LEU A 422 -15.24 -3.17 -6.66
N ALA A 423 -16.33 -3.38 -5.92
CA ALA A 423 -17.28 -4.44 -6.22
C ALA A 423 -18.17 -4.04 -7.42
N MET A 424 -17.57 -3.85 -8.59
CA MET A 424 -18.27 -3.52 -9.83
C MET A 424 -18.95 -4.79 -10.39
N LEU A 425 -20.20 -4.99 -9.95
CA LEU A 425 -21.32 -5.70 -10.56
C LEU A 425 -21.06 -6.97 -11.40
N ASN A 426 -21.62 -8.07 -10.86
CA ASN A 426 -21.68 -9.45 -11.32
C ASN A 426 -22.37 -9.75 -12.67
N SER A 427 -22.68 -8.80 -13.56
CA SER A 427 -23.43 -9.08 -14.80
C SER A 427 -22.72 -8.62 -16.07
N LYS A 428 -22.92 -9.35 -17.18
CA LYS A 428 -22.47 -8.92 -18.52
C LYS A 428 -23.02 -7.53 -18.91
N GLU A 429 -24.06 -7.05 -18.22
CA GLU A 429 -24.73 -5.77 -18.42
C GLU A 429 -24.01 -4.58 -17.75
N SER A 430 -23.09 -4.81 -16.80
CA SER A 430 -22.37 -3.72 -16.11
C SER A 430 -21.22 -3.11 -16.92
N ARG A 431 -20.83 -3.73 -18.04
CA ARG A 431 -19.88 -3.13 -19.00
C ARG A 431 -20.41 -1.86 -19.67
N ASN A 432 -21.72 -1.63 -19.62
CA ASN A 432 -22.38 -0.43 -20.14
C ASN A 432 -22.87 0.52 -19.05
N ILE A 433 -22.67 0.20 -17.76
CA ILE A 433 -23.08 1.08 -16.67
C ILE A 433 -21.95 2.08 -16.46
N ASP A 434 -22.29 3.36 -16.62
CA ASP A 434 -21.39 4.46 -16.36
C ASP A 434 -20.87 4.37 -14.91
N VAL A 435 -19.64 3.88 -14.78
CA VAL A 435 -18.92 3.80 -13.52
C VAL A 435 -18.98 5.14 -12.79
N TYR A 436 -18.93 6.26 -13.53
CA TYR A 436 -19.04 7.61 -12.96
C TYR A 436 -20.37 7.88 -12.24
N GLN A 437 -21.50 7.31 -12.69
CA GLN A 437 -22.78 7.50 -12.00
C GLN A 437 -22.83 6.76 -10.65
N GLN A 438 -22.19 5.60 -10.53
CA GLN A 438 -22.09 4.90 -9.24
C GLN A 438 -21.14 5.61 -8.27
N PHE A 439 -20.09 6.26 -8.79
CA PHE A 439 -19.22 7.15 -8.00
C PHE A 439 -19.99 8.36 -7.45
N ASN A 440 -20.74 9.06 -8.30
CA ASN A 440 -21.46 10.28 -7.90
C ASN A 440 -22.67 10.04 -6.99
N THR A 441 -23.25 8.83 -7.01
CA THR A 441 -24.41 8.47 -6.15
C THR A 441 -24.02 7.94 -4.76
N GLY A 442 -22.72 7.82 -4.46
CA GLY A 442 -22.24 7.29 -3.17
C GLY A 442 -22.47 5.78 -2.99
N ASN A 443 -22.86 5.07 -4.05
CA ASN A 443 -23.26 3.65 -4.02
C ASN A 443 -22.11 2.68 -4.31
N LEU A 444 -20.86 3.14 -4.23
CA LEU A 444 -19.68 2.28 -4.40
C LEU A 444 -19.66 1.18 -3.36
N LYS A 445 -19.97 -0.03 -3.82
CA LYS A 445 -19.73 -1.23 -3.04
C LYS A 445 -18.23 -1.52 -3.12
N LEU A 446 -17.58 -1.57 -1.96
CA LEU A 446 -16.22 -2.05 -1.82
C LEU A 446 -16.27 -3.52 -1.41
N ALA A 447 -15.34 -4.32 -1.90
CA ALA A 447 -15.19 -5.71 -1.49
C ALA A 447 -13.77 -5.96 -0.97
N GLY A 448 -13.58 -7.10 -0.32
CA GLY A 448 -12.34 -7.42 0.38
C GLY A 448 -12.30 -6.82 1.78
N SER A 449 -11.25 -6.06 2.03
CA SER A 449 -10.81 -5.53 3.31
C SER A 449 -10.90 -4.00 3.24
N PRO A 450 -12.11 -3.42 3.42
CA PRO A 450 -12.37 -2.01 3.12
C PRO A 450 -11.55 -1.02 3.98
N ASN A 451 -11.00 -1.49 5.09
CA ASN A 451 -10.14 -0.73 5.99
C ASN A 451 -8.68 -1.22 5.91
N ALA A 452 -8.30 -1.91 4.83
CA ALA A 452 -6.92 -2.30 4.55
C ALA A 452 -6.06 -1.05 4.52
N THR A 453 -5.27 -0.91 5.57
CA THR A 453 -4.24 0.12 5.69
C THR A 453 -3.01 -0.52 6.30
N ASN A 454 -1.85 0.02 5.96
CA ASN A 454 -0.58 -0.41 6.53
C ASN A 454 -0.02 0.68 7.45
N ILE A 455 0.68 0.26 8.50
CA ILE A 455 1.18 1.18 9.53
C ILE A 455 2.31 2.09 9.04
N THR A 456 2.93 1.78 7.92
CA THR A 456 4.06 2.55 7.35
C THR A 456 3.65 3.64 6.38
N MET A 457 2.51 3.52 5.68
CA MET A 457 2.08 4.47 4.65
C MET A 457 0.83 5.27 5.04
N GLU A 458 -0.01 4.71 5.89
CA GLU A 458 -1.33 5.26 6.24
C GLU A 458 -1.52 5.36 7.76
N THR A 459 -0.43 5.45 8.55
CA THR A 459 -0.48 5.50 10.03
C THR A 459 -1.56 6.44 10.53
N TYR A 460 -1.64 7.62 9.92
CA TYR A 460 -2.53 8.69 10.35
C TYR A 460 -3.85 8.78 9.55
N HIS A 461 -4.09 7.82 8.66
CA HIS A 461 -5.26 7.72 7.78
C HIS A 461 -5.96 6.35 7.89
N GLN A 462 -5.83 5.66 9.03
CA GLN A 462 -6.42 4.32 9.21
C GLN A 462 -7.96 4.32 9.32
N ASN A 463 -8.61 5.49 9.47
CA ASN A 463 -10.08 5.60 9.56
C ASN A 463 -10.78 5.72 8.20
N THR A 464 -10.04 5.58 7.12
CA THR A 464 -10.57 5.70 5.77
C THR A 464 -10.31 4.43 4.96
N THR A 465 -10.69 4.46 3.69
CA THR A 465 -10.38 3.40 2.73
C THR A 465 -9.41 3.94 1.70
N CYS A 466 -8.66 3.05 1.05
CA CYS A 466 -7.85 3.36 -0.12
C CYS A 466 -8.57 4.25 -1.15
N PHE A 467 -9.83 3.91 -1.45
CA PHE A 467 -10.69 4.62 -2.41
C PHE A 467 -11.16 6.00 -1.94
N SER A 468 -10.94 6.39 -0.68
CA SER A 468 -11.21 7.76 -0.24
C SER A 468 -10.22 8.77 -0.82
N CYS A 469 -8.99 8.33 -1.10
CA CYS A 469 -7.96 9.13 -1.75
C CYS A 469 -7.78 8.72 -3.22
N HIS A 470 -8.16 7.49 -3.58
CA HIS A 470 -7.96 6.90 -4.90
C HIS A 470 -9.29 6.49 -5.54
N GLY A 471 -10.10 7.50 -5.86
CA GLY A 471 -11.38 7.33 -6.53
C GLY A 471 -11.33 7.70 -8.00
N ILE A 472 -12.39 7.38 -8.72
CA ILE A 472 -12.63 7.80 -10.11
C ILE A 472 -13.24 9.22 -10.14
N SER A 473 -13.07 9.97 -9.05
CA SER A 473 -13.57 11.33 -8.93
C SER A 473 -12.90 12.26 -9.93
N ASN A 474 -13.59 13.35 -10.22
CA ASN A 474 -13.11 14.44 -11.05
C ASN A 474 -11.72 14.92 -10.60
N PHE A 475 -10.74 14.77 -11.48
CA PHE A 475 -9.51 15.52 -11.33
C PHE A 475 -9.67 16.81 -12.13
N SER A 476 -9.57 17.96 -11.42
CA SER A 476 -9.48 19.26 -12.08
C SER A 476 -8.06 19.43 -12.61
N LEU A 477 -7.91 19.32 -13.92
CA LEU A 477 -6.63 19.41 -14.62
C LEU A 477 -6.06 20.84 -14.61
N ASP A 478 -6.95 21.83 -14.52
CA ASP A 478 -6.62 23.24 -14.33
C ASP A 478 -7.76 23.91 -13.55
N PRO A 479 -7.56 24.18 -12.24
CA PRO A 479 -8.55 24.84 -11.40
C PRO A 479 -8.96 26.22 -11.92
N LYS A 480 -8.09 26.88 -12.71
CA LYS A 480 -8.37 28.20 -13.28
C LYS A 480 -9.21 28.13 -14.56
N LYS A 481 -9.27 26.97 -15.22
CA LYS A 481 -10.01 26.76 -16.48
C LYS A 481 -11.14 25.74 -16.36
N ASP A 482 -11.42 25.26 -15.14
CA ASP A 482 -12.43 24.25 -14.83
C ASP A 482 -12.40 23.02 -15.77
N VAL A 483 -11.18 22.57 -16.11
CA VAL A 483 -11.01 21.41 -16.98
C VAL A 483 -11.13 20.13 -16.14
N GLN A 484 -12.09 19.27 -16.48
CA GLN A 484 -12.42 18.04 -15.78
C GLN A 484 -12.03 16.81 -16.62
N TYR A 485 -11.18 15.94 -16.06
CA TYR A 485 -10.87 14.63 -16.65
C TYR A 485 -11.46 13.50 -15.82
N ARG A 486 -12.27 12.68 -16.47
CA ARG A 486 -12.93 11.50 -15.94
C ARG A 486 -12.41 10.28 -16.70
N THR A 487 -11.57 9.48 -16.06
CA THR A 487 -11.05 8.21 -16.60
C THR A 487 -10.99 7.14 -15.51
N LEU A 488 -11.09 5.85 -15.88
CA LEU A 488 -10.80 4.74 -14.96
C LEU A 488 -9.31 4.74 -14.53
N LEU A 489 -8.44 5.43 -15.27
CA LEU A 489 -7.03 5.61 -14.88
C LEU A 489 -6.87 6.46 -13.61
N ASN A 490 -7.88 7.25 -13.21
CA ASN A 490 -7.84 8.15 -12.04
C ASN A 490 -7.73 7.42 -10.69
N VAL A 491 -7.91 6.09 -10.68
CA VAL A 491 -7.66 5.28 -9.47
C VAL A 491 -6.20 5.41 -8.98
N SER A 492 -5.26 5.82 -9.83
CA SER A 492 -3.92 6.25 -9.39
C SER A 492 -3.81 7.78 -9.43
N HIS A 493 -3.50 8.43 -8.30
CA HIS A 493 -3.27 9.87 -8.25
C HIS A 493 -2.02 10.29 -9.05
N ILE A 494 -1.10 9.35 -9.32
CA ILE A 494 0.09 9.56 -10.15
C ILE A 494 -0.32 10.02 -11.55
N TYR A 495 -1.40 9.46 -12.11
CA TYR A 495 -1.91 9.87 -13.41
C TYR A 495 -2.28 11.35 -13.45
N GLY A 496 -3.07 11.82 -12.49
CA GLY A 496 -3.47 13.23 -12.39
C GLY A 496 -2.27 14.15 -12.13
N ALA A 497 -1.34 13.70 -11.29
CA ALA A 497 -0.10 14.42 -10.97
C ALA A 497 0.81 14.57 -12.20
N TYR A 498 1.05 13.49 -12.95
CA TYR A 498 1.83 13.47 -14.18
C TYR A 498 1.20 14.36 -15.25
N PHE A 499 -0.12 14.27 -15.45
CA PHE A 499 -0.82 15.15 -16.38
C PHE A 499 -0.61 16.62 -16.02
N ALA A 500 -0.86 16.98 -14.76
CA ALA A 500 -0.78 18.38 -14.32
C ALA A 500 0.63 18.95 -14.55
N ASP A 501 1.67 18.16 -14.29
CA ASP A 501 3.05 18.55 -14.54
C ASP A 501 3.37 18.66 -16.04
N ALA A 502 3.02 17.64 -16.83
CA ALA A 502 3.24 17.62 -18.28
C ALA A 502 2.50 18.78 -19.00
N TYR A 503 1.27 19.06 -18.60
CA TYR A 503 0.48 20.18 -19.11
C TYR A 503 1.14 21.53 -18.79
N ARG A 504 1.59 21.74 -17.55
CA ARG A 504 2.31 22.97 -17.15
C ARG A 504 3.63 23.15 -17.91
N LYS A 505 4.42 22.08 -18.10
CA LYS A 505 5.66 22.12 -18.90
C LYS A 505 5.39 22.53 -20.36
N LYS A 506 4.33 22.00 -20.97
CA LYS A 506 3.94 22.30 -22.36
C LYS A 506 3.27 23.66 -22.54
N ASP A 507 2.67 24.22 -21.49
CA ASP A 507 2.14 25.60 -21.50
C ASP A 507 3.26 26.63 -21.33
N LYS A 508 4.27 26.33 -20.51
CA LYS A 508 5.49 27.15 -20.37
C LYS A 508 6.33 27.23 -21.65
N SER A 509 6.27 26.24 -22.55
CA SER A 509 6.92 26.36 -23.86
C SER A 509 6.25 27.38 -24.79
N LYS A 510 5.05 27.86 -24.44
CA LYS A 510 4.40 29.03 -25.07
C LYS A 510 4.68 30.35 -24.36
N ASN A 511 5.08 30.32 -23.09
CA ASN A 511 5.53 31.49 -22.32
C ASN A 511 7.06 31.42 -22.09
N LYS A 512 7.82 31.70 -23.15
CA LYS A 512 9.16 32.27 -22.99
C LYS A 512 8.96 33.59 -22.26
N ILE A 513 9.16 33.62 -20.93
CA ILE A 513 9.57 34.75 -20.07
C ILE A 513 9.30 34.32 -18.62
N LEU A 514 10.41 34.19 -17.88
CA LEU A 514 10.61 33.99 -16.42
C LEU A 514 11.53 32.79 -16.11
N LEU A 515 12.67 32.75 -16.80
CA LEU A 515 13.94 32.49 -16.11
C LEU A 515 14.64 33.83 -16.10
N ASN A 516 14.76 34.44 -14.92
CA ASN A 516 15.68 35.56 -14.75
C ASN A 516 17.08 34.93 -14.70
N ILE A 517 17.69 34.78 -15.88
CA ILE A 517 19.02 34.21 -16.13
C ILE A 517 20.08 35.28 -15.81
N ASN A 518 20.07 35.77 -14.58
CA ASN A 518 21.16 36.61 -14.08
C ASN A 518 22.01 35.92 -13.00
N ASP A 519 21.63 34.71 -12.56
CA ASP A 519 22.40 33.90 -11.61
C ASP A 519 22.95 32.59 -12.19
N VAL A 520 22.80 32.33 -13.51
CA VAL A 520 23.39 31.13 -14.16
C VAL A 520 24.89 31.30 -14.42
N THR A 521 25.39 32.54 -14.40
CA THR A 521 26.82 32.83 -14.56
C THR A 521 27.64 32.30 -13.38
N SER A 522 27.08 32.29 -12.16
CA SER A 522 27.76 31.79 -10.97
C SER A 522 27.86 30.26 -10.92
N LEU A 523 26.90 29.53 -11.51
CA LEU A 523 26.94 28.06 -11.57
C LEU A 523 27.93 27.54 -12.61
N ASN A 524 28.03 28.20 -13.77
CA ASN A 524 29.02 27.86 -14.79
C ASN A 524 30.44 28.23 -14.36
N GLU A 525 30.62 29.33 -13.62
CA GLU A 525 31.92 29.65 -12.99
C GLU A 525 32.28 28.66 -11.89
N LEU A 526 31.32 28.18 -11.08
CA LEU A 526 31.57 27.17 -10.05
C LEU A 526 31.98 25.81 -10.64
N ILE A 527 31.33 25.38 -11.72
CA ILE A 527 31.65 24.14 -12.44
C ILE A 527 33.01 24.25 -13.13
N LYS A 528 33.35 25.42 -13.68
CA LYS A 528 34.65 25.66 -14.31
C LYS A 528 35.78 25.64 -13.27
N THR A 529 35.59 26.29 -12.13
CA THR A 529 36.58 26.33 -11.03
C THR A 529 36.82 24.94 -10.41
N GLN A 530 35.78 24.10 -10.30
CA GLN A 530 35.92 22.73 -9.78
C GLN A 530 36.60 21.77 -10.75
N ASN A 531 36.42 21.96 -12.07
CA ASN A 531 37.12 21.16 -13.08
C ASN A 531 38.59 21.57 -13.21
N GLU A 532 38.91 22.87 -13.09
CA GLU A 532 40.29 23.38 -13.09
C GLU A 532 41.07 22.90 -11.84
N GLN A 533 40.44 22.89 -10.65
CA GLN A 533 41.05 22.33 -9.43
C GLN A 533 41.26 20.81 -9.47
N LYS A 534 40.40 20.06 -10.18
CA LYS A 534 40.60 18.61 -10.40
C LYS A 534 41.73 18.31 -11.38
N LEU A 535 41.92 19.16 -12.39
CA LEU A 535 43.02 19.04 -13.34
C LEU A 535 44.37 19.37 -12.68
N GLU A 536 44.47 20.40 -11.85
CA GLU A 536 45.71 20.70 -11.11
C GLU A 536 46.09 19.63 -10.07
N ALA A 537 45.12 18.95 -9.46
CA ALA A 537 45.38 17.86 -8.52
C ALA A 537 45.80 16.53 -9.20
N THR A 538 45.69 16.44 -10.53
CA THR A 538 46.12 15.26 -11.30
C THR A 538 47.49 15.48 -11.96
N PHE A 539 48.02 16.72 -11.94
CA PHE A 539 49.31 17.11 -12.51
C PHE A 539 50.34 17.60 -11.48
N LYS A 540 50.07 17.42 -10.18
CA LYS A 540 51.05 17.47 -9.07
C LYS A 540 51.10 16.11 -8.40
#